data_AF-A0A176EAQ7-F1
#
_entry.id   AF-A0A176EAQ7-F1
#
_cell.length_a   1.000
_cell.length_b   1.000
_cell.length_c   1.000
_cell.angle_alpha   90.00
_cell.angle_beta   90.00
_cell.angle_gamma   90.00
#
_symmetry.space_group_name_H-M   'P 1'
#
loop_
_entity.id
_entity.type
_entity.pdbx_description
1 polymer ?
#
loop_
_entity_poly.entity_id
_entity_poly.type
_entity_poly.pdbx_seq_one_letter_code
_entity_poly.pdbx_strand_id
1 'polypeptide(L)' 'MCKKPRSEEHTPFCSARCRDRDLSQWFGDGYSVPGRPALPEEIAVAVTQGSED' A
#
# COMPACT_ATOMS: atom_id res chain seq x y z
N MET A 1 -1.73 9.11 9.10
CA MET A 1 -1.99 8.55 10.44
C MET A 1 -2.17 9.67 11.48
N CYS A 2 -3.02 9.51 12.51
CA CYS A 2 -3.34 10.59 13.47
C CYS A 2 -2.26 10.88 14.55
N LYS A 3 -1.11 10.19 14.50
CA LYS A 3 0.05 10.36 15.41
C LYS A 3 -0.17 10.00 16.89
N LYS A 4 -1.34 9.47 17.27
CA LYS A 4 -1.54 8.91 18.61
C LYS A 4 -0.77 7.58 18.77
N PRO A 5 -0.30 7.25 19.98
CA PRO A 5 0.26 5.93 20.26
C PRO A 5 -0.72 4.82 19.90
N ARG A 6 -0.21 3.65 19.48
CA ARG A 6 -1.04 2.47 19.28
C ARG A 6 -1.69 2.04 20.60
N SER A 7 -2.89 1.48 20.51
CA SER A 7 -3.48 0.75 21.64
C SER A 7 -3.29 -0.75 21.43
N GLU A 8 -3.24 -1.53 22.51
CA GLU A 8 -3.11 -2.99 22.41
C GLU A 8 -4.30 -3.60 21.66
N GLU A 9 -5.52 -3.22 22.01
CA GLU A 9 -6.76 -3.68 21.36
C GLU A 9 -6.83 -3.38 19.86
N HIS A 10 -6.19 -2.30 19.40
CA HIS A 10 -6.26 -1.87 18.00
C HIS A 10 -4.92 -1.92 17.27
N THR A 11 -3.92 -2.61 17.83
CA THR A 11 -2.59 -2.74 17.22
C THR A 11 -2.70 -3.25 15.78
N PRO A 12 -2.02 -2.62 14.79
CA PRO A 12 -0.96 -1.60 14.91
C PRO A 12 -1.43 -0.14 15.01
N PHE A 13 -2.73 0.12 15.13
CA PHE A 13 -3.34 1.45 15.15
C PHE A 13 -3.71 1.92 16.57
N CYS A 14 -4.11 3.19 16.68
CA CYS A 14 -4.67 3.72 17.93
C CYS A 14 -6.19 3.51 18.07
N SER A 15 -6.89 3.19 16.97
CA SER A 15 -8.35 2.97 16.94
C SER A 15 -8.83 2.36 15.61
N ALA A 16 -10.03 1.77 15.62
CA ALA A 16 -10.72 1.30 14.41
C ALA A 16 -10.81 2.40 13.32
N ARG A 17 -11.17 3.64 13.70
CA ARG A 17 -11.21 4.78 12.78
C ARG A 17 -9.88 5.03 12.05
N CYS A 18 -8.74 4.80 12.72
CA CYS A 18 -7.43 4.99 12.08
C CYS A 18 -7.06 3.84 11.15
N ARG A 19 -7.50 2.60 11.43
CA ARG A 19 -7.41 1.48 10.49
C ARG A 19 -8.22 1.76 9.23
N ASP A 20 -9.46 2.22 9.37
CA ASP A 20 -10.34 2.46 8.22
C ASP A 20 -9.85 3.64 7.36
N ARG A 21 -9.25 4.66 8.00
CA ARG A 21 -8.56 5.75 7.27
C ARG A 21 -7.33 5.24 6.51
N ASP A 22 -6.55 4.34 7.09
CA ASP A 22 -5.41 3.72 6.40
C ASP A 22 -5.89 2.94 5.17
N LEU A 23 -6.95 2.15 5.32
CA LEU A 23 -7.59 1.44 4.22
C LEU A 23 -8.08 2.38 3.10
N SER A 24 -8.61 3.54 3.46
CA SER A 24 -9.00 4.54 2.48
C SER A 24 -7.81 5.11 1.70
N GLN A 25 -6.62 5.23 2.33
CA GLN A 25 -5.39 5.60 1.62
C GLN A 25 -4.95 4.51 0.63
N TRP A 26 -5.11 3.24 0.99
CA TRP A 26 -4.85 2.12 0.08
C TRP A 26 -5.76 2.15 -1.15
N PHE A 27 -7.06 2.34 -0.96
CA PHE A 27 -8.01 2.37 -2.08
C PHE A 27 -7.96 3.64 -2.93
N GLY A 28 -7.44 4.74 -2.38
CA GLY A 28 -7.33 6.02 -3.08
C GLY A 28 -5.97 6.27 -3.71
N ASP A 29 -5.15 5.25 -3.95
CA ASP A 29 -3.76 5.36 -4.45
C ASP A 29 -2.88 6.32 -3.62
N GLY A 30 -3.25 6.54 -2.35
CA GLY A 30 -2.53 7.39 -1.42
C GLY A 30 -1.22 6.78 -0.93
N TYR A 31 -1.05 5.47 -1.14
CA TYR A 31 0.21 4.75 -0.97
C TYR A 31 0.76 4.37 -2.34
N SER A 32 1.65 5.19 -2.88
CA SER A 32 2.37 4.95 -4.13
C SER A 32 3.87 5.13 -3.91
N VAL A 33 4.65 4.39 -4.67
CA VAL A 33 6.11 4.53 -4.71
C VAL A 33 6.46 5.43 -5.89
N PRO A 34 7.22 6.52 -5.70
CA PRO A 34 7.68 7.35 -6.80
C PRO A 34 8.53 6.53 -7.78
N GLY A 35 8.27 6.67 -9.08
CA GLY A 35 8.99 5.93 -10.10
C GLY A 35 8.58 6.35 -11.51
N ARG A 36 9.26 5.75 -12.50
CA ARG A 36 8.84 5.89 -13.90
C ARG A 36 7.46 5.23 -14.09
N PRO A 37 6.65 5.69 -15.05
CA PRO A 37 5.39 5.03 -15.37
C PRO A 37 5.62 3.54 -15.65
N ALA A 38 4.74 2.69 -15.11
CA ALA A 38 4.77 1.27 -15.40
C ALA A 38 4.07 1.05 -16.75
N LEU A 39 4.85 0.76 -17.79
CA LEU A 39 4.30 0.55 -19.13
C LEU A 39 3.65 -0.84 -19.20
N PRO A 40 2.42 -0.98 -19.73
CA PRO A 40 1.72 -2.26 -19.79
C PRO A 40 2.52 -3.38 -20.48
N GLU A 41 3.26 -3.03 -21.54
CA GLU A 41 4.11 -3.96 -22.28
C GLU A 41 5.24 -4.51 -21.41
N GLU A 42 5.88 -3.66 -20.61
CA GLU A 42 6.96 -4.07 -19.71
C GLU A 42 6.45 -4.94 -18.56
N ILE A 43 5.27 -4.61 -18.00
CA ILE A 43 4.61 -5.44 -16.96
C ILE A 43 4.27 -6.81 -17.53
N ALA A 44 3.69 -6.85 -18.74
CA ALA A 44 3.31 -8.10 -19.39
C ALA A 44 4.53 -9.00 -19.63
N VAL A 45 5.66 -8.43 -20.06
CA VAL A 45 6.92 -9.16 -20.22
C VAL A 45 7.40 -9.73 -18.87
N ALA A 46 7.46 -8.91 -17.82
CA ALA A 46 7.91 -9.35 -16.49
C ALA A 46 7.05 -10.48 -15.89
N VAL A 47 5.72 -10.42 -16.08
CA VAL A 47 4.79 -11.44 -15.56
C VAL A 47 4.86 -12.74 -16.36
N THR A 48 5.02 -12.66 -17.69
CA THR A 48 4.94 -13.85 -18.57
C THR A 48 6.25 -14.61 -18.72
N GLN A 49 7.39 -13.94 -18.59
CA GLN A 49 8.69 -14.58 -18.83
C GLN A 49 9.31 -15.18 -17.56
N GLY A 50 8.77 -14.86 -16.38
CA GLY A 50 9.33 -15.31 -15.11
C GLY A 50 10.70 -14.67 -14.85
N SER A 51 10.96 -14.28 -13.62
CA SER A 51 12.30 -13.90 -13.20
C SER A 51 13.24 -15.11 -13.33
N GLU A 52 14.03 -15.17 -14.41
CA GLU A 52 15.31 -15.89 -14.37
C GLU A 52 16.28 -15.08 -13.49
N ASP A 53 16.10 -15.18 -12.17
CA ASP A 53 17.10 -15.11 -11.08
C ASP A 53 16.42 -15.38 -9.73
#